data_AF-A0A916TIX5-F1
#
_entry.id   AF-A0A916TIX5-F1
#
_cell.length_a   1.000
_cell.length_b   1.000
_cell.length_c   1.000
_cell.angle_alpha   90.00
_cell.angle_beta   90.00
_cell.angle_gamma   90.00
#
_symmetry.space_group_name_H-M   'P 1'
#
loop_
_entity.id
_entity.type
_entity.pdbx_description
1 polymer ?
#
loop_
_entity_poly.entity_id
_entity_poly.type
_entity_poly.pdbx_seq_one_letter_code
_entity_poly.pdbx_strand_id
1 'polypeptide(L)'
;MNQLSAPMLGVIARGGAGPTGDAPAVTVTDPGSPTWANDLFRSRGAAGDAIVFVPDLERDPRIGQGTQLDELLPEQSPQVAVVPLPTHVTGVLAAIRDCAPRLQHRAEFIAAVRAHVASSYAGAWLKRVGKLESPSPSFGQHLGSWWPFHGGYFVTLQPTAEVRRRPEAAVPNAAAVRVLRTSSAPDRRVGERLCSAYAVQHQEVLGAPHRLAARWGLDRAVEYVVSPEPAALQLSPPDGRCPTCGDPVWAQCAFCHLTPPRLTHWMSVQVPGVAPVIPTAPVPPASPPPAQGQPPADPQPVKRAFQLPRARPAAPPADNPWLATGDRSPGDAR
;
A
#
# COMPACT_ATOMS: atom_id res chain seq x y z
N MET A 1 9.33 19.42 24.00
CA MET A 1 8.59 18.48 23.12
C MET A 1 9.23 18.57 21.75
N ASN A 2 9.85 17.49 21.27
CA ASN A 2 10.35 17.45 19.90
C ASN A 2 9.14 17.20 18.98
N GLN A 3 8.89 18.09 18.02
CA GLN A 3 7.86 17.87 17.01
C GLN A 3 8.29 16.69 16.14
N LEU A 4 7.48 15.63 16.13
CA LEU A 4 7.72 14.44 15.33
C LEU A 4 6.97 14.64 14.00
N SER A 5 7.69 14.92 12.93
CA SER A 5 7.11 15.03 11.59
C SER A 5 6.84 13.63 11.03
N ALA A 6 5.63 13.39 10.50
CA ALA A 6 5.28 12.13 9.89
C ALA A 6 6.08 11.93 8.58
N PRO A 7 6.72 10.77 8.34
CA PRO A 7 7.45 10.50 7.09
C PRO A 7 6.54 10.64 5.88
N MET A 8 6.98 11.33 4.83
CA MET A 8 6.19 11.56 3.61
C MET A 8 6.78 10.82 2.42
N LEU A 9 5.92 10.38 1.51
CA LEU A 9 6.34 9.63 0.33
C LEU A 9 5.84 10.33 -0.94
N GLY A 10 6.77 10.83 -1.76
CA GLY A 10 6.46 11.49 -3.02
C GLY A 10 6.61 10.53 -4.20
N VAL A 11 5.59 10.46 -5.04
CA VAL A 11 5.64 9.81 -6.36
C VAL A 11 5.53 10.88 -7.43
N ILE A 12 6.51 10.97 -8.32
CA ILE A 12 6.45 11.90 -9.44
C ILE A 12 6.05 11.12 -10.69
N ALA A 13 4.85 11.40 -11.19
CA ALA A 13 4.30 10.73 -12.36
C ALA A 13 4.57 11.60 -13.59
N ARG A 14 5.59 11.26 -14.39
CA ARG A 14 5.79 11.93 -15.69
C ARG A 14 4.62 11.55 -16.62
N GLY A 15 3.71 12.50 -16.85
CA GLY A 15 2.78 12.44 -17.97
C GLY A 15 3.54 12.82 -19.24
N GLY A 16 3.85 11.84 -20.08
CA GLY A 16 4.46 12.08 -21.39
C GLY A 16 5.59 11.10 -21.64
N ALA A 17 5.48 10.36 -22.74
CA ALA A 17 6.52 9.48 -23.26
C ALA A 17 7.81 10.28 -23.46
N GLY A 18 8.68 10.28 -22.45
CA GLY A 18 10.07 10.64 -22.63
C GLY A 18 10.73 9.58 -23.52
N PRO A 19 11.71 9.95 -24.37
CA PRO A 19 12.30 9.05 -25.36
C PRO A 19 13.01 7.82 -24.76
N THR A 20 13.23 7.77 -23.43
CA THR A 20 13.96 6.70 -22.75
C THR A 20 13.10 5.67 -22.03
N GLY A 21 11.79 5.86 -21.88
CA GLY A 21 10.91 4.85 -21.26
C GLY A 21 11.22 4.51 -19.80
N ASP A 22 11.94 5.37 -19.08
CA ASP A 22 12.34 5.10 -17.70
C ASP A 22 11.16 5.03 -16.75
N ALA A 23 11.22 4.07 -15.82
CA ALA A 23 10.24 3.87 -14.77
C ALA A 23 10.05 5.15 -13.91
N PRO A 24 8.84 5.37 -13.38
CA PRO A 24 8.57 6.51 -12.50
C PRO A 24 9.52 6.53 -11.29
N ALA A 25 10.04 7.71 -10.97
CA ALA A 25 10.90 7.90 -9.82
C ALA A 25 10.07 8.05 -8.54
N VAL A 26 9.97 6.97 -7.75
CA VAL A 26 9.46 7.04 -6.37
C VAL A 26 10.55 7.64 -5.48
N THR A 27 10.22 8.69 -4.73
CA THR A 27 11.16 9.37 -3.84
C THR A 27 10.61 9.34 -2.42
N VAL A 28 11.36 8.72 -1.52
CA VAL A 28 11.05 8.74 -0.07
C VAL A 28 11.72 9.95 0.53
N THR A 29 10.99 10.76 1.28
CA THR A 29 11.56 11.92 1.96
C THR A 29 11.11 11.94 3.41
N ASP A 30 12.06 11.83 4.33
CA ASP A 30 11.82 12.06 5.74
C ASP A 30 11.73 13.58 5.97
N PRO A 31 10.57 14.16 6.32
CA PRO A 31 10.36 15.59 6.41
C PRO A 31 10.91 16.20 7.69
N GLY A 32 11.88 15.56 8.34
CA GLY A 32 12.60 16.10 9.50
C GLY A 32 13.28 17.46 9.26
N SER A 33 13.26 18.00 8.03
CA SER A 33 13.55 19.40 7.72
C SER A 33 12.29 20.08 7.17
N PRO A 34 11.87 21.26 7.68
CA PRO A 34 10.69 21.97 7.18
C PRO A 34 10.78 22.36 5.70
N THR A 35 11.97 22.50 5.12
CA THR A 35 12.12 22.95 3.72
C THR A 35 12.01 21.83 2.69
N TRP A 36 11.85 20.57 3.10
CA TRP A 36 11.99 19.42 2.21
C TRP A 36 11.06 19.47 0.99
N ALA A 37 9.80 19.92 1.15
CA ALA A 37 8.84 20.00 0.06
C ALA A 37 9.26 21.06 -0.96
N ASN A 38 9.70 22.22 -0.46
CA ASN A 38 10.30 23.27 -1.28
C ASN A 38 11.52 22.75 -2.04
N ASP A 39 12.41 22.03 -1.38
CA ASP A 39 13.63 21.51 -1.99
C ASP A 39 13.30 20.45 -3.04
N LEU A 40 12.31 19.58 -2.79
CA LEU A 40 11.82 18.59 -3.75
C LEU A 40 11.23 19.24 -5.01
N PHE A 41 10.32 20.21 -4.84
CA PHE A 41 9.66 20.88 -5.96
C PHE A 41 10.58 21.86 -6.71
N ARG A 42 11.51 22.53 -6.01
CA ARG A 42 12.51 23.42 -6.61
C ARG A 42 13.60 22.66 -7.35
N SER A 43 14.18 21.61 -6.74
CA SER A 43 15.26 20.83 -7.36
C SER A 43 14.82 20.07 -8.61
N ARG A 44 13.53 19.75 -8.72
CA ARG A 44 12.99 19.00 -9.86
C ARG A 44 12.32 19.85 -10.93
N GLY A 45 12.42 21.18 -10.83
CA GLY A 45 12.06 22.13 -11.88
C GLY A 45 10.67 21.91 -12.46
N ALA A 46 9.64 22.52 -11.85
CA ALA A 46 8.25 22.35 -12.29
C ALA A 46 7.87 20.87 -12.45
N ALA A 47 7.83 20.12 -11.34
CA ALA A 47 7.19 18.82 -11.32
C ALA A 47 5.70 19.03 -11.58
N GLY A 48 5.35 19.14 -12.86
CA GLY A 48 4.01 19.52 -13.32
C GLY A 48 2.97 18.46 -13.03
N ASP A 49 3.33 17.33 -12.41
CA ASP A 49 2.43 16.28 -11.94
C ASP A 49 3.09 15.44 -10.82
N ALA A 50 2.53 15.49 -9.61
CA ALA A 50 3.02 14.72 -8.45
C ALA A 50 1.86 14.10 -7.66
N ILE A 51 2.12 12.94 -7.07
CA ILE A 51 1.21 12.27 -6.14
C ILE A 51 1.98 12.10 -4.84
N VAL A 52 1.51 12.77 -3.80
CA VAL A 52 2.14 12.77 -2.49
C VAL A 52 1.31 11.90 -1.57
N PHE A 53 1.86 10.76 -1.16
CA PHE A 53 1.24 9.88 -0.18
C PHE A 53 1.71 10.24 1.21
N VAL A 54 0.74 10.49 2.08
CA VAL A 54 0.96 10.83 3.48
C VAL A 54 0.43 9.68 4.32
N PRO A 55 1.28 8.97 5.06
CA PRO A 55 0.85 8.08 6.14
C PRO A 55 -0.05 8.86 7.12
N ASP A 56 -1.35 8.60 7.11
CA ASP A 56 -2.36 9.15 8.00
C ASP A 56 -2.34 8.34 9.30
N LEU A 57 -1.57 8.86 10.25
CA LEU A 57 -1.26 8.19 11.50
C LEU A 57 -1.77 9.10 12.60
N GLU A 58 -3.08 9.07 12.78
CA GLU A 58 -3.80 9.90 13.73
C GLU A 58 -3.42 11.37 13.59
N ARG A 59 -4.04 12.07 12.62
CA ARG A 59 -4.11 13.55 12.52
C ARG A 59 -3.23 14.24 13.57
N ASP A 60 -1.95 14.50 13.24
CA ASP A 60 -1.40 15.76 13.71
C ASP A 60 -2.27 16.79 12.99
N PRO A 61 -3.20 17.48 13.69
CA PRO A 61 -4.18 18.35 13.05
C PRO A 61 -3.52 19.42 12.17
N ARG A 62 -2.21 19.64 12.35
CA ARG A 62 -1.39 20.55 11.56
C ARG A 62 -1.22 20.10 10.11
N ILE A 63 -1.13 18.80 9.81
CA ILE A 63 -1.02 18.29 8.43
C ILE A 63 -2.39 18.48 7.75
N GLY A 64 -2.56 19.64 7.10
CA GLY A 64 -3.81 20.13 6.51
C GLY A 64 -4.51 21.27 7.28
N GLN A 65 -3.93 21.78 8.37
CA GLN A 65 -4.33 23.05 8.99
C GLN A 65 -3.14 23.99 9.06
N GLY A 66 -2.76 24.56 7.90
CA GLY A 66 -1.71 25.57 7.84
C GLY A 66 -0.30 24.99 7.98
N THR A 67 -0.11 23.72 7.62
CA THR A 67 1.23 23.22 7.33
C THR A 67 1.79 23.91 6.10
N GLN A 68 3.12 24.03 6.02
CA GLN A 68 3.82 24.48 4.82
C GLN A 68 3.35 23.79 3.53
N LEU A 69 2.78 22.57 3.58
CA LEU A 69 2.19 21.97 2.39
C LEU A 69 1.01 22.77 1.81
N ASP A 70 0.15 23.36 2.66
CA ASP A 70 -0.99 24.20 2.26
C ASP A 70 -0.52 25.58 1.77
N GLU A 71 0.60 26.09 2.31
CA GLU A 71 1.25 27.33 1.84
C GLU A 71 2.02 27.13 0.52
N LEU A 72 2.51 25.91 0.25
CA LEU A 72 3.36 25.59 -0.90
C LEU A 72 2.61 24.97 -2.07
N LEU A 73 1.50 24.30 -1.81
CA LEU A 73 0.54 23.86 -2.80
C LEU A 73 -0.57 24.90 -2.76
N PRO A 74 -0.51 25.99 -3.56
CA PRO A 74 -1.62 26.92 -3.64
C PRO A 74 -2.89 26.11 -3.86
N GLU A 75 -3.91 26.40 -3.03
CA GLU A 75 -5.20 25.71 -3.02
C GLU A 75 -5.56 25.28 -4.45
N GLN A 76 -5.69 23.97 -4.67
CA GLN A 76 -6.17 23.39 -5.93
C GLN A 76 -5.22 23.42 -7.13
N SER A 77 -3.92 23.13 -6.97
CA SER A 77 -3.14 22.75 -8.16
C SER A 77 -3.62 21.37 -8.67
N PRO A 78 -4.26 21.26 -9.85
CA PRO A 78 -4.73 19.98 -10.40
C PRO A 78 -3.59 18.99 -10.69
N GLN A 79 -2.34 19.48 -10.59
CA GLN A 79 -1.11 18.77 -10.85
C GLN A 79 -0.62 17.97 -9.64
N VAL A 80 -1.04 18.32 -8.41
CA VAL A 80 -0.55 17.63 -7.20
C VAL A 80 -1.70 17.02 -6.43
N ALA A 81 -1.72 15.70 -6.33
CA ALA A 81 -2.64 14.98 -5.45
C ALA A 81 -1.97 14.69 -4.10
N VAL A 82 -2.57 15.12 -3.00
CA VAL A 82 -2.16 14.71 -1.64
C VAL A 82 -3.12 13.62 -1.17
N VAL A 83 -2.56 12.45 -0.85
CA VAL A 83 -3.32 11.24 -0.55
C VAL A 83 -2.97 10.74 0.85
N PRO A 84 -3.79 11.04 1.87
CA PRO A 84 -3.66 10.44 3.18
C PRO A 84 -4.01 8.94 3.11
N LEU A 85 -3.25 8.10 3.82
CA LEU A 85 -3.43 6.65 3.86
C LEU A 85 -3.29 6.13 5.30
N PRO A 86 -4.25 5.36 5.85
CA PRO A 86 -4.27 4.92 7.25
C PRO A 86 -3.28 3.78 7.53
N THR A 87 -2.01 3.96 7.20
CA THR A 87 -0.96 2.94 7.26
C THR A 87 0.41 3.57 7.49
N HIS A 88 1.43 2.74 7.72
CA HIS A 88 2.81 3.19 7.88
C HIS A 88 3.59 3.26 6.55
N VAL A 89 4.80 3.80 6.57
CA VAL A 89 5.62 4.01 5.36
C VAL A 89 5.83 2.71 4.60
N THR A 90 6.16 1.61 5.29
CA THR A 90 6.30 0.30 4.63
C THR A 90 4.99 -0.16 3.96
N GLY A 91 3.83 0.14 4.54
CA GLY A 91 2.52 -0.13 3.94
C GLY A 91 2.26 0.71 2.67
N VAL A 92 2.62 2.00 2.71
CA VAL A 92 2.52 2.87 1.53
C VAL A 92 3.48 2.41 0.42
N LEU A 93 4.74 2.08 0.77
CA LEU A 93 5.74 1.58 -0.18
C LEU A 93 5.29 0.28 -0.85
N ALA A 94 4.70 -0.65 -0.08
CA ALA A 94 4.13 -1.87 -0.62
C ALA A 94 3.01 -1.55 -1.63
N ALA A 95 2.06 -0.70 -1.24
CA ALA A 95 0.94 -0.33 -2.09
C ALA A 95 1.39 0.34 -3.40
N ILE A 96 2.37 1.24 -3.35
CA ILE A 96 2.92 1.90 -4.56
C ILE A 96 3.63 0.89 -5.46
N ARG A 97 4.49 0.03 -4.90
CA ARG A 97 5.20 -1.00 -5.68
C ARG A 97 4.20 -1.90 -6.40
N ASP A 98 3.18 -2.36 -5.69
CA ASP A 98 2.20 -3.31 -6.22
C ASP A 98 1.23 -2.67 -7.22
N CYS A 99 0.96 -1.37 -7.07
CA CYS A 99 0.10 -0.61 -7.97
C CYS A 99 0.86 0.10 -9.11
N ALA A 100 2.19 0.06 -9.13
CA ALA A 100 3.03 0.76 -10.10
C ALA A 100 2.61 0.55 -11.58
N PRO A 101 2.16 -0.64 -12.02
CA PRO A 101 1.66 -0.84 -13.38
C PRO A 101 0.42 -0.02 -13.77
N ARG A 102 -0.23 0.66 -12.82
CA ARG A 102 -1.38 1.56 -13.07
C ARG A 102 -0.99 3.03 -13.11
N LEU A 103 0.29 3.39 -12.90
CA LEU A 103 0.70 4.78 -12.72
C LEU A 103 0.38 5.68 -13.93
N GLN A 104 0.35 5.12 -15.14
CA GLN A 104 -0.07 5.85 -16.35
C GLN A 104 -1.52 6.37 -16.27
N HIS A 105 -2.36 5.76 -15.41
CA HIS A 105 -3.73 6.18 -15.12
C HIS A 105 -3.80 6.68 -13.68
N ARG A 106 -3.34 7.90 -13.42
CA ARG A 106 -3.08 8.40 -12.06
C ARG A 106 -4.26 8.27 -11.09
N ALA A 107 -5.48 8.58 -11.54
CA ALA A 107 -6.68 8.43 -10.72
C ALA A 107 -6.93 6.95 -10.34
N GLU A 108 -6.75 6.03 -11.29
CA GLU A 108 -6.84 4.59 -11.05
C GLU A 108 -5.71 4.09 -10.14
N PHE A 109 -4.49 4.61 -10.31
CA PHE A 109 -3.36 4.32 -9.44
C PHE A 109 -3.63 4.75 -7.99
N ILE A 110 -4.13 5.96 -7.77
CA ILE A 110 -4.49 6.43 -6.42
C ILE A 110 -5.60 5.56 -5.82
N ALA A 111 -6.63 5.23 -6.61
CA ALA A 111 -7.69 4.34 -6.17
C ALA A 111 -7.15 2.93 -5.83
N ALA A 112 -6.23 2.40 -6.64
CA ALA A 112 -5.54 1.13 -6.41
C ALA A 112 -4.76 1.15 -5.09
N VAL A 113 -3.95 2.19 -4.86
CA VAL A 113 -3.17 2.34 -3.64
C VAL A 113 -4.09 2.42 -2.42
N ARG A 114 -5.18 3.18 -2.48
CA ARG A 114 -6.17 3.26 -1.40
C ARG A 114 -6.82 1.90 -1.12
N ALA A 115 -7.25 1.18 -2.16
CA ALA A 115 -7.84 -0.14 -2.03
C ALA A 115 -6.84 -1.18 -1.48
N HIS A 116 -5.59 -1.11 -1.92
CA HIS A 116 -4.51 -1.97 -1.41
C HIS A 116 -4.30 -1.73 0.08
N VAL A 117 -4.15 -0.46 0.48
CA VAL A 117 -4.01 -0.11 1.90
C VAL A 117 -5.25 -0.57 2.67
N ALA A 118 -6.46 -0.27 2.21
CA ALA A 118 -7.72 -0.66 2.86
C ALA A 118 -7.86 -2.18 3.09
N SER A 119 -7.28 -3.00 2.20
CA SER A 119 -7.29 -4.46 2.27
C SER A 119 -6.07 -5.07 2.98
N SER A 120 -5.16 -4.24 3.53
CA SER A 120 -3.94 -4.68 4.20
C SER A 120 -4.06 -4.66 5.73
N TYR A 121 -3.27 -5.50 6.38
CA TYR A 121 -2.88 -5.34 7.79
C TYR A 121 -1.60 -4.55 7.87
N ALA A 122 -1.55 -3.57 8.75
CA ALA A 122 -0.39 -2.75 8.95
C ALA A 122 -0.09 -2.67 10.44
N GLY A 123 1.19 -2.76 10.80
CA GLY A 123 1.59 -2.80 12.20
C GLY A 123 3.10 -2.73 12.40
N ALA A 124 3.52 -2.95 13.64
CA ALA A 124 4.92 -3.12 13.98
C ALA A 124 5.11 -4.14 15.09
N TRP A 125 6.23 -4.85 15.04
CA TRP A 125 6.73 -5.62 16.16
C TRP A 125 7.67 -4.76 17.00
N LEU A 126 7.41 -4.71 18.30
CA LEU A 126 8.16 -3.93 19.27
C LEU A 126 8.66 -4.83 20.41
N LYS A 127 9.93 -4.67 20.79
CA LYS A 127 10.43 -5.36 21.99
C LYS A 127 9.80 -4.82 23.28
N ARG A 128 9.44 -3.53 23.31
CA ARG A 128 8.82 -2.84 24.44
C ARG A 128 7.77 -1.86 23.93
N VAL A 129 6.73 -1.63 24.72
CA VAL A 129 5.65 -0.68 24.41
C VAL A 129 5.58 0.50 25.38
N GLY A 130 6.49 0.59 26.35
CA GLY A 130 6.45 1.63 27.38
C GLY A 130 6.59 3.08 26.88
N LYS A 131 7.01 3.28 25.62
CA LYS A 131 7.10 4.60 24.96
C LYS A 131 6.14 4.75 23.79
N LEU A 132 5.23 3.80 23.60
CA LEU A 132 4.26 3.84 22.52
C LEU A 132 3.12 4.78 22.90
N GLU A 133 2.93 5.85 22.12
CA GLU A 133 1.86 6.82 22.35
C GLU A 133 0.53 6.28 21.80
N SER A 134 0.53 5.85 20.53
CA SER A 134 -0.63 5.25 19.88
C SER A 134 -0.29 4.01 19.05
N PRO A 135 -1.13 2.95 19.10
CA PRO A 135 -2.22 2.75 20.07
C PRO A 135 -1.67 2.67 21.49
N SER A 136 -2.39 3.27 22.44
CA SER A 136 -1.92 3.32 23.83
C SER A 136 -1.92 1.91 24.44
N PRO A 137 -0.79 1.44 24.97
CA PRO A 137 -0.74 0.13 25.63
C PRO A 137 -1.55 0.16 26.93
N SER A 138 -2.12 -0.99 27.31
CA SER A 138 -2.77 -1.10 28.62
C SER A 138 -1.75 -0.97 29.75
N PHE A 139 -2.18 -0.58 30.95
CA PHE A 139 -1.30 -0.45 32.12
C PHE A 139 -0.46 -1.71 32.38
N GLY A 140 -1.08 -2.90 32.27
CA GLY A 140 -0.37 -4.18 32.41
C GLY A 140 0.65 -4.46 31.31
N GLN A 141 0.40 -3.99 30.08
CA GLN A 141 1.38 -4.07 28.98
C GLN A 141 2.53 -3.08 29.19
N HIS A 142 2.25 -1.88 29.69
CA HIS A 142 3.25 -0.88 30.04
C HIS A 142 4.20 -1.44 31.10
N LEU A 143 3.67 -1.89 32.25
CA LEU A 143 4.46 -2.51 33.31
C LEU A 143 5.19 -3.77 32.82
N GLY A 144 4.50 -4.64 32.09
CA GLY A 144 5.09 -5.85 31.53
C GLY A 144 6.21 -5.59 30.53
N SER A 145 6.33 -4.38 29.98
CA SER A 145 7.41 -4.00 29.06
C SER A 145 8.71 -3.59 29.75
N TRP A 146 8.68 -3.35 31.07
CA TRP A 146 9.88 -3.02 31.84
C TRP A 146 10.75 -4.25 32.10
N TRP A 147 10.17 -5.46 32.08
CA TRP A 147 10.88 -6.72 32.23
C TRP A 147 11.35 -7.28 30.87
N PRO A 148 12.48 -7.99 30.81
CA PRO A 148 12.99 -8.60 29.58
C PRO A 148 12.08 -9.76 29.13
N PHE A 149 11.00 -9.43 28.44
CA PHE A 149 10.13 -10.40 27.81
C PHE A 149 10.66 -10.79 26.42
N HIS A 150 10.95 -12.08 26.23
CA HIS A 150 11.54 -12.58 24.97
C HIS A 150 10.57 -12.57 23.77
N GLY A 151 9.28 -12.31 23.97
CA GLY A 151 8.28 -12.39 22.90
C GLY A 151 7.95 -11.07 22.19
N GLY A 152 8.29 -9.92 22.79
CA GLY A 152 7.86 -8.60 22.31
C GLY A 152 6.34 -8.42 22.27
N TYR A 153 5.92 -7.41 21.51
CA TYR A 153 4.55 -6.96 21.31
C TYR A 153 4.31 -6.76 19.82
N PHE A 154 3.11 -7.09 19.37
CA PHE A 154 2.60 -6.84 18.04
C PHE A 154 1.63 -5.67 18.16
N VAL A 155 1.94 -4.59 17.47
CA VAL A 155 1.11 -3.40 17.39
C VAL A 155 0.43 -3.42 16.05
N THR A 156 -0.89 -3.44 16.06
CA THR A 156 -1.71 -3.32 14.86
C THR A 156 -2.15 -1.87 14.75
N LEU A 157 -2.11 -1.31 13.55
CA LEU A 157 -2.68 0.01 13.23
C LEU A 157 -3.91 -0.13 12.34
N GLN A 158 -3.86 -1.11 11.44
CA GLN A 158 -4.94 -1.40 10.51
C GLN A 158 -5.22 -2.91 10.51
N PRO A 159 -6.50 -3.34 10.50
CA PRO A 159 -7.73 -2.52 10.42
C PRO A 159 -8.13 -1.84 11.72
N THR A 160 -7.64 -2.32 12.86
CA THR A 160 -7.96 -1.78 14.18
C THR A 160 -6.66 -1.51 14.93
N ALA A 161 -6.56 -0.33 15.55
CA ALA A 161 -5.41 0.05 16.34
C ALA A 161 -5.41 -0.68 17.68
N GLU A 162 -4.39 -1.51 17.94
CA GLU A 162 -4.30 -2.29 19.17
C GLU A 162 -2.86 -2.75 19.48
N VAL A 163 -2.62 -3.13 20.74
CA VAL A 163 -1.36 -3.71 21.20
C VAL A 163 -1.64 -5.12 21.74
N ARG A 164 -0.94 -6.13 21.22
CA ARG A 164 -1.06 -7.53 21.66
C ARG A 164 0.30 -8.18 21.89
N ARG A 165 0.33 -9.27 22.65
CA ARG A 165 1.54 -10.11 22.85
C ARG A 165 1.70 -11.21 21.80
N ARG A 166 0.62 -11.51 21.07
CA ARG A 166 0.57 -12.42 19.96
C ARG A 166 -0.15 -11.71 18.81
N PRO A 167 0.29 -11.90 17.55
CA PRO A 167 -0.46 -11.41 16.42
C PRO A 167 -1.85 -12.08 16.43
N GLU A 168 -2.89 -11.32 16.12
CA GLU A 168 -4.21 -11.88 15.92
C GLU A 168 -4.24 -12.63 14.59
N ALA A 169 -4.85 -13.83 14.58
CA ALA A 169 -5.21 -14.52 13.35
C ALA A 169 -6.43 -13.84 12.73
N ALA A 170 -6.27 -12.57 12.35
CA ALA A 170 -7.31 -11.83 11.66
C ALA A 170 -7.18 -12.20 10.18
N VAL A 171 -8.13 -13.00 9.69
CA VAL A 171 -8.17 -13.43 8.30
C VAL A 171 -9.35 -12.71 7.63
N PRO A 172 -9.21 -11.46 7.15
CA PRO A 172 -10.14 -10.93 6.20
C PRO A 172 -9.78 -11.66 4.91
N ASN A 173 -10.68 -12.56 4.54
CA ASN A 173 -10.61 -13.35 3.32
C ASN A 173 -9.43 -14.36 3.29
N ALA A 174 -9.73 -15.61 3.65
CA ALA A 174 -8.80 -16.74 3.63
C ALA A 174 -8.38 -17.17 2.21
N ALA A 175 -9.06 -16.65 1.18
CA ALA A 175 -8.90 -17.08 -0.21
C ALA A 175 -7.77 -16.36 -0.98
N ALA A 176 -7.19 -15.29 -0.44
CA ALA A 176 -6.14 -14.54 -1.13
C ALA A 176 -4.74 -15.01 -0.70
N VAL A 177 -3.84 -15.17 -1.68
CA VAL A 177 -2.38 -15.25 -1.45
C VAL A 177 -1.95 -14.00 -0.67
N ARG A 178 -1.12 -14.19 0.36
CA ARG A 178 -0.69 -13.12 1.27
C ARG A 178 0.81 -12.92 1.23
N VAL A 179 1.20 -11.67 1.10
CA VAL A 179 2.60 -11.24 1.13
C VAL A 179 2.86 -10.48 2.42
N LEU A 180 3.82 -10.94 3.21
CA LEU A 180 4.35 -10.22 4.37
C LEU A 180 5.51 -9.35 3.91
N ARG A 181 5.44 -8.06 4.18
CA ARG A 181 6.54 -7.14 3.89
C ARG A 181 6.97 -6.41 5.14
N THR A 182 8.27 -6.35 5.37
CA THR A 182 8.84 -5.77 6.59
C THR A 182 9.81 -4.63 6.28
N SER A 183 9.93 -3.65 7.19
CA SER A 183 10.87 -2.53 7.04
C SER A 183 12.34 -2.95 7.10
N SER A 184 12.61 -4.06 7.78
CA SER A 184 13.93 -4.65 8.00
C SER A 184 13.77 -6.14 8.28
N ALA A 185 14.82 -6.93 8.05
CA ALA A 185 14.78 -8.36 8.35
C ALA A 185 14.43 -8.60 9.83
N PRO A 186 13.27 -9.22 10.14
CA PRO A 186 12.90 -9.52 11.51
C PRO A 186 13.75 -10.66 12.07
N ASP A 187 13.81 -10.75 13.41
CA ASP A 187 14.29 -11.96 14.07
C ASP A 187 13.51 -13.18 13.56
N ARG A 188 14.19 -14.31 13.33
CA ARG A 188 13.58 -15.53 12.76
C ARG A 188 12.28 -15.93 13.45
N ARG A 189 12.25 -15.94 14.79
CA ARG A 189 11.07 -16.29 15.59
C ARG A 189 9.91 -15.31 15.40
N VAL A 190 10.21 -14.04 15.16
CA VAL A 190 9.20 -13.00 14.89
C VAL A 190 8.61 -13.21 13.50
N GLY A 191 9.47 -13.45 12.50
CA GLY A 191 9.05 -13.78 11.14
C GLY A 191 8.15 -15.04 11.10
N GLU A 192 8.55 -16.12 11.77
CA GLU A 192 7.77 -17.36 11.87
C GLU A 192 6.38 -17.12 12.51
N ARG A 193 6.31 -16.30 13.56
CA ARG A 193 5.03 -15.93 14.21
C ARG A 193 4.12 -15.13 13.29
N LEU A 194 4.65 -14.13 12.59
CA LEU A 194 3.89 -13.34 11.63
C LEU A 194 3.35 -14.22 10.50
N CYS A 195 4.20 -15.11 9.97
CA CYS A 195 3.80 -15.98 8.86
C CYS A 195 2.74 -17.00 9.27
N SER A 196 2.91 -17.61 10.45
CA SER A 196 1.92 -18.53 10.99
C SER A 196 0.59 -17.85 11.28
N ALA A 197 0.60 -16.66 11.87
CA ALA A 197 -0.62 -15.97 12.27
C ALA A 197 -1.45 -15.45 11.08
N TYR A 198 -0.76 -14.99 10.04
CA TYR A 198 -1.43 -14.41 8.87
C TYR A 198 -1.52 -15.36 7.67
N ALA A 199 -1.09 -16.62 7.80
CA ALA A 199 -1.05 -17.61 6.70
C ALA A 199 -0.31 -17.08 5.45
N VAL A 200 0.85 -16.48 5.69
CA VAL A 200 1.66 -15.83 4.65
C VAL A 200 2.31 -16.86 3.74
N GLN A 201 2.31 -16.60 2.44
CA GLN A 201 2.92 -17.46 1.43
C GLN A 201 4.25 -16.90 0.91
N HIS A 202 4.40 -15.58 0.93
CA HIS A 202 5.61 -14.91 0.47
C HIS A 202 6.07 -13.84 1.48
N GLN A 203 7.39 -13.70 1.64
CA GLN A 203 7.99 -12.72 2.55
C GLN A 203 8.98 -11.85 1.79
N GLU A 204 8.91 -10.55 2.03
CA GLU A 204 9.85 -9.57 1.48
C GLU A 204 10.30 -8.58 2.56
N VAL A 205 11.48 -8.01 2.35
CA VAL A 205 11.96 -6.86 3.13
C VAL A 205 11.90 -5.65 2.21
N LEU A 206 10.98 -4.73 2.50
CA LEU A 206 10.93 -3.41 1.90
C LEU A 206 11.69 -2.48 2.81
N GLY A 207 13.01 -2.36 2.59
CA GLY A 207 13.86 -1.44 3.33
C GLY A 207 13.21 -0.05 3.38
N ALA A 208 12.80 0.38 4.56
CA ALA A 208 12.13 1.65 4.75
C ALA A 208 13.14 2.65 5.33
N PRO A 209 13.49 3.72 4.60
CA PRO A 209 14.59 4.61 4.98
C PRO A 209 14.25 5.58 6.13
N HIS A 210 13.10 5.45 6.79
CA HIS A 210 12.63 6.37 7.83
C HIS A 210 13.06 5.96 9.24
N ARG A 211 13.15 6.96 10.13
CA ARG A 211 13.50 6.71 11.54
C ARG A 211 12.32 6.10 12.31
N LEU A 212 12.44 4.82 12.64
CA LEU A 212 11.42 4.09 13.39
C LEU A 212 11.22 4.61 14.82
N ALA A 213 12.28 5.14 15.46
CA ALA A 213 12.17 5.68 16.83
C ALA A 213 11.21 6.86 16.95
N ALA A 214 11.11 7.70 15.92
CA ALA A 214 10.20 8.84 15.90
C ALA A 214 8.75 8.39 16.09
N ARG A 215 8.41 7.20 15.60
CA ARG A 215 7.06 6.67 15.61
C ARG A 215 6.81 5.68 16.74
N TRP A 216 7.73 4.73 16.89
CA TRP A 216 7.55 3.57 17.75
C TRP A 216 8.27 3.72 19.10
N GLY A 217 8.92 4.87 19.32
CA GLY A 217 9.75 5.14 20.49
C GLY A 217 11.03 4.30 20.56
N LEU A 218 11.31 3.50 19.53
CA LEU A 218 12.42 2.53 19.45
C LEU A 218 13.01 2.44 18.03
N ASP A 219 14.33 2.47 17.91
CA ASP A 219 15.03 2.29 16.62
C ASP A 219 14.94 0.84 16.09
N ARG A 220 14.77 -0.13 17.00
CA ARG A 220 14.73 -1.57 16.68
C ARG A 220 13.31 -2.10 16.48
N ALA A 221 12.36 -1.23 16.19
CA ALA A 221 11.04 -1.67 15.75
C ALA A 221 11.15 -2.38 14.39
N VAL A 222 10.18 -3.22 14.06
CA VAL A 222 10.04 -3.76 12.70
C VAL A 222 8.62 -3.48 12.25
N GLU A 223 8.46 -2.55 11.30
CA GLU A 223 7.16 -2.36 10.65
C GLU A 223 6.86 -3.55 9.75
N TYR A 224 5.60 -3.96 9.72
CA TYR A 224 5.14 -5.02 8.84
C TYR A 224 3.80 -4.68 8.22
N VAL A 225 3.66 -5.01 6.93
CA VAL A 225 2.40 -5.00 6.22
C VAL A 225 2.12 -6.40 5.70
N VAL A 226 0.89 -6.87 5.87
CA VAL A 226 0.39 -8.07 5.20
C VAL A 226 -0.68 -7.62 4.24
N SER A 227 -0.46 -7.86 2.95
CA SER A 227 -1.38 -7.44 1.90
C SER A 227 -1.78 -8.63 1.03
N PRO A 228 -2.92 -8.54 0.31
CA PRO A 228 -3.22 -9.49 -0.75
C PRO A 228 -2.13 -9.45 -1.83
N GLU A 229 -2.02 -10.53 -2.59
CA GLU A 229 -1.20 -10.55 -3.79
C GLU A 229 -1.66 -9.47 -4.78
N PRO A 230 -0.73 -8.78 -5.49
CA PRO A 230 -1.09 -7.68 -6.39
C PRO A 230 -2.11 -8.07 -7.46
N ALA A 231 -2.04 -9.31 -7.96
CA ALA A 231 -2.95 -9.83 -8.96
C ALA A 231 -4.40 -10.00 -8.44
N ALA A 232 -4.58 -10.14 -7.12
CA ALA A 232 -5.89 -10.25 -6.49
C ALA A 232 -6.54 -8.87 -6.21
N LEU A 233 -5.81 -7.77 -6.41
CA LEU A 233 -6.33 -6.42 -6.15
C LEU A 233 -7.28 -5.96 -7.27
N GLN A 234 -8.56 -6.20 -7.06
CA GLN A 234 -9.63 -5.71 -7.93
C GLN A 234 -10.13 -4.34 -7.46
N LEU A 235 -10.24 -3.40 -8.40
CA LEU A 235 -10.93 -2.13 -8.17
C LEU A 235 -12.38 -2.27 -8.59
N SER A 236 -13.29 -1.69 -7.81
CA SER A 236 -14.66 -1.45 -8.26
C SER A 236 -14.65 -0.53 -9.48
N PRO A 237 -15.72 -0.51 -10.30
CA PRO A 237 -15.90 0.54 -11.31
C PRO A 237 -15.92 1.94 -10.64
N PRO A 238 -15.48 3.00 -11.34
CA PRO A 238 -15.60 4.36 -10.82
C PRO A 238 -17.07 4.79 -10.71
N ASP A 239 -17.38 5.60 -9.70
CA ASP A 239 -18.69 6.21 -9.46
C ASP A 239 -19.09 7.22 -10.55
N GLY A 240 -18.09 7.72 -11.30
CA GLY A 240 -18.29 8.69 -12.38
C GLY A 240 -16.97 9.36 -12.76
N ARG A 241 -17.09 10.56 -13.33
CA ARG A 241 -15.95 11.42 -13.70
C ARG A 241 -16.04 12.76 -12.98
N CYS A 242 -14.89 13.32 -12.63
CA CYS A 242 -14.80 14.66 -12.07
C CYS A 242 -15.25 15.68 -13.13
N PRO A 243 -16.19 16.59 -12.82
CA PRO A 243 -16.66 17.59 -13.79
C PRO A 243 -15.58 18.63 -14.14
N THR A 244 -14.56 18.78 -13.30
CA THR A 244 -13.50 19.78 -13.49
C THR A 244 -12.32 19.23 -14.28
N CYS A 245 -11.77 18.08 -13.90
CA CYS A 245 -10.58 17.51 -14.56
C CYS A 245 -10.89 16.31 -15.48
N GLY A 246 -12.11 15.77 -15.46
CA GLY A 246 -12.51 14.61 -16.28
C GLY A 246 -12.03 13.25 -15.78
N ASP A 247 -11.20 13.19 -14.73
CA ASP A 247 -10.67 11.94 -14.17
C ASP A 247 -11.76 11.05 -13.57
N PRO A 248 -11.60 9.72 -13.63
CA PRO A 248 -12.50 8.80 -12.94
C PRO A 248 -12.44 8.95 -11.41
N VAL A 249 -13.57 8.74 -10.73
CA VAL A 249 -13.72 8.98 -9.29
C VAL A 249 -14.31 7.76 -8.58
N TRP A 250 -13.80 7.41 -7.38
CA TRP A 250 -14.22 6.28 -6.53
C TRP A 250 -14.72 6.68 -5.12
N ALA A 251 -14.97 7.97 -4.92
CA ALA A 251 -15.64 8.59 -3.77
C ALA A 251 -15.49 10.12 -3.88
N GLN A 252 -14.25 10.56 -4.11
CA GLN A 252 -13.84 11.95 -4.24
C GLN A 252 -12.69 12.03 -5.24
N CYS A 253 -12.68 13.04 -6.10
CA CYS A 253 -11.55 13.29 -7.01
C CYS A 253 -10.28 13.53 -6.19
N ALA A 254 -9.21 12.79 -6.48
CA ALA A 254 -7.97 12.90 -5.73
C ALA A 254 -7.16 14.19 -6.02
N PHE A 255 -7.50 14.91 -7.08
CA PHE A 255 -6.82 16.13 -7.52
C PHE A 255 -7.65 17.38 -7.19
N CYS A 256 -8.89 17.43 -7.66
CA CYS A 256 -9.78 18.57 -7.42
C CYS A 256 -10.45 18.52 -6.04
N HIS A 257 -10.36 17.40 -5.31
CA HIS A 257 -11.07 17.15 -4.05
C HIS A 257 -12.60 17.34 -4.14
N LEU A 258 -13.15 17.39 -5.35
CA LEU A 258 -14.59 17.45 -5.58
C LEU A 258 -15.20 16.06 -5.43
N THR A 259 -16.26 15.95 -4.63
CA THR A 259 -17.14 14.79 -4.63
C THR A 259 -18.00 14.88 -5.90
N PRO A 260 -18.11 13.81 -6.71
CA PRO A 260 -19.01 13.83 -7.84
C PRO A 260 -20.42 14.10 -7.29
N PRO A 261 -21.22 14.96 -7.94
CA PRO A 261 -22.61 15.12 -7.54
C PRO A 261 -23.20 13.71 -7.53
N ARG A 262 -23.65 13.23 -6.37
CA ARG A 262 -24.27 11.92 -6.29
C ARG A 262 -25.35 11.92 -7.38
N LEU A 263 -25.29 10.97 -8.30
CA LEU A 263 -26.26 10.84 -9.38
C LEU A 263 -27.70 10.57 -8.85
N THR A 264 -27.95 10.74 -7.55
CA THR A 264 -29.23 10.50 -6.90
C THR A 264 -30.31 11.53 -7.22
N HIS A 265 -30.07 12.66 -7.90
CA HIS A 265 -31.18 13.59 -8.22
C HIS A 265 -30.99 14.52 -9.43
N TRP A 266 -30.27 14.10 -10.47
CA TRP A 266 -30.38 14.75 -11.80
C TRP A 266 -31.36 14.02 -12.72
N MET A 267 -32.32 13.28 -12.14
CA MET A 267 -33.58 13.04 -12.83
C MET A 267 -34.30 14.39 -12.93
N SER A 268 -34.16 14.99 -14.11
CA SER A 268 -35.21 15.81 -14.69
C SER A 268 -35.47 17.13 -13.97
N VAL A 269 -34.56 18.10 -14.10
CA VAL A 269 -35.07 19.46 -14.29
C VAL A 269 -35.79 19.44 -15.64
N GLN A 270 -37.09 19.09 -15.62
CA GLN A 270 -37.97 19.39 -16.73
C GLN A 270 -37.96 20.91 -16.85
N VAL A 271 -37.23 21.44 -17.83
CA VAL A 271 -37.40 22.84 -18.23
C VAL A 271 -38.85 22.94 -18.72
N PRO A 272 -39.74 23.69 -18.03
CA PRO A 272 -41.12 23.82 -18.46
C PRO A 272 -41.12 24.43 -19.87
N GLY A 273 -41.67 23.72 -20.85
CA GLY A 273 -41.85 24.22 -22.22
C GLY A 273 -40.86 23.71 -23.27
N VAL A 274 -39.86 22.89 -22.92
CA VAL A 274 -39.04 22.18 -23.93
C VAL A 274 -39.57 20.76 -24.06
N ALA A 275 -40.29 20.48 -25.15
CA ALA A 275 -40.72 19.13 -25.46
C ALA A 275 -39.48 18.22 -25.56
N PRO A 276 -39.50 17.02 -24.97
CA PRO A 276 -38.38 16.09 -25.06
C PRO A 276 -38.13 15.75 -26.53
N VAL A 277 -36.93 16.09 -27.01
CA VAL A 277 -36.44 15.59 -28.30
C VAL A 277 -36.23 14.08 -28.11
N ILE A 278 -37.17 13.28 -28.60
CA ILE A 278 -37.03 11.83 -28.64
C ILE A 278 -35.85 11.56 -29.58
N PRO A 279 -34.71 11.01 -29.12
CA PRO A 279 -33.64 10.64 -30.01
C PRO A 279 -34.17 9.54 -30.94
N THR A 280 -34.28 9.87 -32.23
CA THR A 280 -34.58 8.91 -33.28
C THR A 280 -33.54 7.80 -33.22
N ALA A 281 -33.99 6.54 -33.16
CA ALA A 281 -33.10 5.40 -33.08
C ALA A 281 -32.05 5.45 -34.19
N PRO A 282 -30.76 5.19 -33.89
CA PRO A 282 -29.72 5.17 -34.91
C PRO A 282 -30.07 4.11 -35.95
N VAL A 283 -30.09 4.53 -37.22
CA VAL A 283 -30.22 3.64 -38.36
C VAL A 283 -29.06 2.64 -38.28
N PRO A 284 -29.33 1.31 -38.31
CA PRO A 284 -28.26 0.33 -38.26
C PRO A 284 -27.33 0.52 -39.47
N PRO A 285 -26.01 0.45 -39.29
CA PRO A 285 -25.08 0.52 -40.41
C PRO A 285 -25.33 -0.63 -41.38
N ALA A 286 -25.30 -0.33 -42.68
CA ALA A 286 -25.41 -1.32 -43.74
C ALA A 286 -24.34 -2.41 -43.55
N SER A 287 -24.74 -3.67 -43.71
CA SER A 287 -23.85 -4.82 -43.60
C SER A 287 -22.60 -4.66 -44.47
N PRO A 288 -21.39 -4.91 -43.94
CA PRO A 288 -20.19 -4.87 -44.76
C PRO A 288 -20.23 -5.96 -45.84
N PRO A 289 -19.66 -5.71 -47.04
CA PRO A 289 -19.59 -6.70 -48.09
C PRO A 289 -18.73 -7.90 -47.66
N PRO A 290 -18.99 -9.10 -48.20
CA PRO A 290 -18.24 -10.30 -47.86
C PRO A 290 -16.76 -10.14 -48.23
N ALA A 291 -15.89 -10.41 -47.25
CA ALA A 291 -14.44 -10.37 -47.43
C ALA A 291 -14.01 -11.41 -48.48
N GLN A 292 -13.45 -10.94 -49.59
CA GLN A 292 -12.83 -11.78 -50.61
C GLN A 292 -11.43 -12.22 -50.14
N GLY A 293 -11.21 -13.53 -50.11
CA GLY A 293 -9.95 -14.20 -50.43
C GLY A 293 -8.70 -13.75 -49.66
N GLN A 294 -8.49 -14.34 -48.48
CA GLN A 294 -7.18 -14.32 -47.83
C GLN A 294 -6.43 -15.61 -48.20
N PRO A 295 -5.26 -15.54 -48.88
CA PRO A 295 -4.48 -16.72 -49.22
C PRO A 295 -3.85 -17.37 -47.97
N PRO A 296 -3.57 -18.69 -48.01
CA PRO A 296 -3.06 -19.44 -46.86
C PRO A 296 -1.68 -18.94 -46.43
N ALA A 297 -1.52 -18.74 -45.13
CA ALA A 297 -0.27 -18.35 -44.50
C ALA A 297 0.77 -19.49 -44.55
N ASP A 298 2.01 -19.13 -44.92
CA ASP A 298 3.17 -20.01 -44.91
C ASP A 298 3.45 -20.58 -43.50
N PRO A 299 3.88 -21.86 -43.40
CA PRO A 299 4.26 -22.47 -42.13
C PRO A 299 5.57 -21.88 -41.58
N GLN A 300 5.48 -21.29 -40.38
CA GLN A 300 6.62 -20.83 -39.60
C GLN A 300 7.53 -22.00 -39.17
N PRO A 301 8.87 -21.81 -39.14
CA PRO A 301 9.82 -22.83 -38.72
C PRO A 301 9.79 -23.05 -37.20
N VAL A 302 9.71 -24.33 -36.82
CA VAL A 302 9.74 -24.83 -35.44
C VAL A 302 11.07 -24.44 -34.77
N LYS A 303 11.02 -23.52 -33.80
CA LYS A 303 12.17 -23.23 -32.92
C LYS A 303 12.37 -24.40 -31.96
N ARG A 304 13.57 -24.99 -32.02
CA ARG A 304 14.08 -26.06 -31.16
C ARG A 304 13.95 -25.68 -29.68
N ALA A 305 13.36 -26.58 -28.90
CA ALA A 305 13.33 -26.52 -27.45
C ALA A 305 14.76 -26.60 -26.88
N PHE A 306 15.13 -25.61 -26.07
CA PHE A 306 16.29 -25.66 -25.19
C PHE A 306 15.96 -26.65 -24.06
N GLN A 307 16.67 -27.78 -23.99
CA GLN A 307 16.63 -28.68 -22.83
C GLN A 307 17.41 -28.05 -21.68
N LEU A 308 16.75 -27.78 -20.57
CA LEU A 308 17.39 -27.46 -19.30
C LEU A 308 18.07 -28.72 -18.72
N PRO A 309 19.26 -28.61 -18.11
CA PRO A 309 19.91 -29.73 -17.44
C PRO A 309 19.08 -30.18 -16.22
N ARG A 310 18.84 -31.49 -16.13
CA ARG A 310 18.21 -32.15 -14.97
C ARG A 310 19.01 -31.85 -13.71
N ALA A 311 18.37 -31.23 -12.72
CA ALA A 311 18.90 -31.12 -11.37
C ALA A 311 19.10 -32.53 -10.76
N ARG A 312 20.29 -32.78 -10.22
CA ARG A 312 20.58 -33.95 -9.38
C ARG A 312 19.68 -33.94 -8.14
N PRO A 313 19.12 -35.07 -7.71
CA PRO A 313 18.42 -35.14 -6.44
C PRO A 313 19.40 -34.84 -5.29
N ALA A 314 18.98 -33.94 -4.40
CA ALA A 314 19.66 -33.63 -3.16
C ALA A 314 19.70 -34.88 -2.27
N ALA A 315 20.86 -35.15 -1.67
CA ALA A 315 21.01 -36.20 -0.66
C ALA A 315 20.09 -35.91 0.55
N PRO A 316 19.52 -36.95 1.20
CA PRO A 316 18.74 -36.76 2.41
C PRO A 316 19.62 -36.20 3.54
N PRO A 317 19.07 -35.32 4.41
CA PRO A 317 19.81 -34.80 5.54
C PRO A 317 20.13 -35.91 6.54
N ALA A 318 21.39 -35.92 6.99
CA ALA A 318 21.89 -36.79 8.04
C ALA A 318 21.11 -36.60 9.35
N ASP A 319 20.83 -37.72 10.00
CA ASP A 319 20.22 -37.82 11.32
C ASP A 319 20.93 -36.95 12.36
N ASN A 320 20.15 -36.18 13.12
CA ASN A 320 20.63 -35.28 14.16
C ASN A 320 20.66 -36.02 15.51
N PRO A 321 21.83 -36.26 16.14
CA PRO A 321 21.95 -37.15 17.30
C PRO A 321 21.67 -36.50 18.67
N TRP A 322 20.95 -35.37 18.73
CA TRP A 322 20.71 -34.63 19.98
C TRP A 322 19.27 -34.75 20.48
N LEU A 323 18.82 -35.98 20.75
CA LEU A 323 17.60 -36.25 21.53
C LEU A 323 17.78 -37.54 22.34
N ALA A 324 18.56 -37.49 23.42
CA ALA A 324 18.43 -38.40 24.55
C ALA A 324 19.26 -37.88 25.72
N THR A 325 18.61 -37.26 26.70
CA THR A 325 18.92 -37.34 28.14
C THR A 325 18.09 -36.29 28.87
N GLY A 326 17.22 -36.73 29.79
CA GLY A 326 16.55 -35.78 30.67
C GLY A 326 15.27 -36.23 31.38
N ASP A 327 15.03 -37.53 31.57
CA ASP A 327 14.06 -37.98 32.57
C ASP A 327 14.72 -37.92 33.95
N ARG A 328 14.27 -36.99 34.79
CA ARG A 328 14.45 -37.05 36.26
C ARG A 328 13.12 -36.74 36.93
N SER A 329 12.48 -37.79 37.40
CA SER A 329 11.41 -37.73 38.41
C SER A 329 11.91 -37.06 39.69
N PRO A 330 11.11 -36.23 40.36
CA PRO A 330 11.34 -35.87 41.75
C PRO A 330 10.82 -37.00 42.65
N GLY A 331 11.70 -37.52 43.49
CA GLY A 331 11.38 -38.47 44.55
C GLY A 331 10.72 -37.79 45.74
N ASP A 332 9.80 -38.54 46.34
CA ASP A 332 9.25 -38.33 47.66
C ASP A 332 10.34 -38.33 48.74
N ALA A 333 10.24 -37.39 49.68
CA ALA A 333 10.80 -37.54 51.02
C ALA A 333 9.87 -36.86 52.04
N ARG A 334 9.43 -37.66 53.02
CA ARG A 334 9.00 -37.24 54.34
C ARG A 334 10.20 -36.74 55.15
#